data_AF-M7SG53-F1
#
_entry.id   AF-M7SG53-F1
#
_cell.length_a   1.000
_cell.length_b   1.000
_cell.length_c   1.000
_cell.angle_alpha   90.00
_cell.angle_beta   90.00
_cell.angle_gamma   90.00
#
_symmetry.space_group_name_H-M   'P 1'
#
loop_
_entity.id
_entity.type
_entity.pdbx_description
1 polymer ?
#
loop_
_entity_poly.entity_id
_entity_poly.type
_entity_poly.pdbx_seq_one_letter_code
_entity_poly.pdbx_strand_id
1 'polypeptide(L)'
;MGSTMSQKPAHPPRFPRYFGPTDGNSTITAADFDALIGHSVAVTDAVGSVFAAELIAAYPDAKVILNQRDDIDAWHRSLVNANARVFLSWPVFLVFGALSWLSPDCFWAWQVYVRFMWPGLFRALDGNIATGMERNGKWVYREHYNMVRGLVPKERRLEWTVQDGWEPLCKFLGKDIPDESFPRTNTGAGWAGQESKLMRRYLMGAVRTIVMLTTVAVPAGLIWYKTMR
;
A
#
# COMPACT_ATOMS: atom_id res chain seq x y z
N MET A 1 -41.15 -14.80 0.07
CA MET A 1 -39.99 -14.18 0.75
C MET A 1 -38.78 -15.06 0.49
N GLY A 2 -38.08 -14.81 -0.61
CA GLY A 2 -36.92 -15.61 -1.03
C GLY A 2 -35.65 -14.86 -0.68
N SER A 3 -34.95 -15.33 0.35
CA SER A 3 -33.63 -14.83 0.73
C SER A 3 -32.62 -15.23 -0.34
N THR A 4 -32.19 -14.29 -1.18
CA THR A 4 -31.06 -14.50 -2.08
C THR A 4 -29.77 -14.53 -1.25
N MET A 5 -29.27 -15.75 -0.99
CA MET A 5 -27.90 -15.97 -0.54
C MET A 5 -26.96 -15.35 -1.58
N SER A 6 -26.21 -14.33 -1.17
CA SER A 6 -25.09 -13.80 -1.95
C SER A 6 -24.04 -14.89 -2.11
N GLN A 7 -23.93 -15.45 -3.32
CA GLN A 7 -22.90 -16.41 -3.66
C GLN A 7 -21.54 -15.68 -3.64
N LYS A 8 -20.61 -16.16 -2.81
CA LYS A 8 -19.21 -15.71 -2.86
C LYS A 8 -18.64 -16.03 -4.25
N PRO A 9 -17.96 -15.07 -4.91
CA PRO A 9 -17.36 -15.32 -6.21
C PRO A 9 -16.32 -16.44 -6.13
N ALA A 10 -16.34 -17.36 -7.11
CA ALA A 10 -15.53 -18.57 -7.18
C ALA A 10 -14.03 -18.32 -7.44
N HIS A 11 -13.63 -17.06 -7.69
CA HIS A 11 -12.26 -16.67 -7.94
C HIS A 11 -11.93 -15.39 -7.16
N PRO A 12 -10.69 -15.23 -6.66
CA PRO A 12 -10.27 -13.95 -6.09
C PRO A 12 -10.44 -12.85 -7.15
N PRO A 13 -10.85 -11.64 -6.76
CA PRO A 13 -11.01 -10.54 -7.70
C PRO A 13 -9.68 -10.32 -8.43
N ARG A 14 -9.69 -10.53 -9.76
CA ARG A 14 -8.55 -10.18 -10.61
C ARG A 14 -8.59 -8.66 -10.77
N PHE A 15 -7.53 -7.97 -10.35
CA PHE A 15 -7.45 -6.51 -10.49
C PHE A 15 -7.59 -6.10 -11.98
N PRO A 16 -8.70 -5.45 -12.38
CA PRO A 16 -9.02 -5.24 -13.80
C PRO A 16 -8.02 -4.36 -14.54
N ARG A 17 -7.36 -3.43 -13.84
CA ARG A 17 -6.52 -2.37 -14.43
C ARG A 17 -5.38 -2.86 -15.32
N TYR A 18 -4.78 -4.00 -14.99
CA TYR A 18 -3.63 -4.55 -15.73
C TYR A 18 -3.89 -5.94 -16.32
N PHE A 19 -4.97 -6.61 -15.91
CA PHE A 19 -5.30 -7.98 -16.31
C PHE A 19 -6.78 -8.14 -16.67
N GLY A 20 -7.40 -7.04 -17.15
CA GLY A 20 -8.78 -7.00 -17.63
C GLY A 20 -8.95 -7.57 -19.04
N PRO A 21 -10.17 -7.47 -19.61
CA PRO A 21 -10.46 -7.93 -20.97
C PRO A 21 -9.56 -7.24 -22.02
N THR A 22 -9.31 -7.92 -23.14
CA THR A 22 -8.45 -7.42 -24.23
C THR A 22 -9.14 -6.40 -25.14
N ASP A 23 -10.34 -5.94 -24.77
CA ASP A 23 -11.06 -4.87 -25.48
C ASP A 23 -10.55 -3.47 -25.10
N GLY A 24 -9.60 -3.40 -24.15
CA GLY A 24 -9.01 -2.15 -23.67
C GLY A 24 -9.85 -1.43 -22.61
N ASN A 25 -11.03 -1.94 -22.29
CA ASN A 25 -11.90 -1.38 -21.26
C ASN A 25 -11.66 -2.09 -19.94
N SER A 26 -10.97 -1.42 -19.02
CA SER A 26 -10.83 -1.88 -17.64
C SER A 26 -11.36 -0.83 -16.67
N THR A 27 -12.32 -1.24 -15.86
CA THR A 27 -12.86 -0.41 -14.78
C THR A 27 -12.73 -1.20 -13.47
N ILE A 28 -12.30 -0.51 -12.41
CA ILE A 28 -12.32 -1.07 -11.06
C ILE A 28 -13.60 -0.57 -10.41
N THR A 29 -14.41 -1.49 -9.90
CA THR A 29 -15.71 -1.17 -9.30
C THR A 29 -15.61 -0.98 -7.79
N ALA A 30 -16.65 -0.43 -7.17
CA ALA A 30 -16.76 -0.39 -5.71
C ALA A 30 -16.69 -1.80 -5.10
N ALA A 31 -17.31 -2.81 -5.74
CA ALA A 31 -17.26 -4.18 -5.23
C ALA A 31 -15.84 -4.79 -5.21
N ASP A 32 -15.00 -4.43 -6.20
CA ASP A 32 -13.60 -4.85 -6.22
C ASP A 32 -12.82 -4.22 -5.06
N PHE A 33 -13.07 -2.94 -4.77
CA PHE A 33 -12.47 -2.25 -3.64
C PHE A 33 -13.02 -2.76 -2.31
N ASP A 34 -14.32 -3.00 -2.18
CA ASP A 34 -14.97 -3.53 -0.97
C ASP A 34 -14.38 -4.88 -0.56
N ALA A 35 -14.02 -5.73 -1.54
CA ALA A 35 -13.33 -6.99 -1.28
C ALA A 35 -11.92 -6.80 -0.67
N LEU A 36 -11.26 -5.67 -0.95
CA LEU A 36 -9.94 -5.34 -0.42
C LEU A 36 -10.02 -4.58 0.92
N ILE A 37 -10.85 -3.54 0.99
CA ILE A 37 -10.90 -2.61 2.13
C ILE A 37 -11.86 -3.09 3.23
N GLY A 38 -12.75 -4.04 2.90
CA GLY A 38 -13.66 -4.69 3.84
C GLY A 38 -14.62 -3.69 4.49
N HIS A 39 -14.60 -3.64 5.82
CA HIS A 39 -15.47 -2.77 6.61
C HIS A 39 -14.88 -1.36 6.84
N SER A 40 -13.76 -1.03 6.20
CA SER A 40 -13.10 0.26 6.35
C SER A 40 -13.98 1.38 5.81
N VAL A 41 -14.21 2.42 6.61
CA VAL A 41 -15.02 3.59 6.23
C VAL A 41 -14.20 4.72 5.57
N ALA A 42 -12.87 4.58 5.58
CA ALA A 42 -11.93 5.51 4.98
C ALA A 42 -10.65 4.78 4.57
N VAL A 43 -9.95 5.31 3.57
CA VAL A 43 -8.69 4.78 3.06
C VAL A 43 -7.67 5.91 3.01
N THR A 44 -6.43 5.64 3.42
CA THR A 44 -5.32 6.60 3.41
C THR A 44 -4.06 5.96 2.82
N ASP A 45 -3.01 6.77 2.65
CA ASP A 45 -1.67 6.33 2.27
C ASP A 45 -1.63 5.60 0.90
N ALA A 46 -0.98 4.42 0.83
CA ALA A 46 -0.64 3.72 -0.40
C ALA A 46 -1.84 3.47 -1.34
N VAL A 47 -2.93 2.89 -0.83
CA VAL A 47 -4.12 2.55 -1.64
C VAL A 47 -4.76 3.82 -2.19
N GLY A 48 -4.93 4.84 -1.32
CA GLY A 48 -5.49 6.13 -1.70
C GLY A 48 -4.62 6.88 -2.71
N SER A 49 -3.29 6.74 -2.61
CA SER A 49 -2.35 7.45 -3.49
C SER A 49 -2.26 6.83 -4.88
N VAL A 50 -2.28 5.50 -4.97
CA VAL A 50 -2.05 4.74 -6.22
C VAL A 50 -3.32 4.58 -7.04
N PHE A 51 -4.47 4.46 -6.37
CA PHE A 51 -5.78 4.24 -6.97
C PHE A 51 -6.73 5.42 -6.77
N ALA A 52 -6.21 6.64 -6.57
CA ALA A 52 -7.05 7.82 -6.32
C ALA A 52 -8.15 8.00 -7.37
N ALA A 53 -7.79 7.94 -8.65
CA ALA A 53 -8.75 8.16 -9.73
C ALA A 53 -9.84 7.07 -9.76
N GLU A 54 -9.45 5.82 -9.59
CA GLU A 54 -10.35 4.68 -9.57
C GLU A 54 -11.25 4.68 -8.33
N LEU A 55 -10.72 5.05 -7.16
CA LEU A 55 -11.52 5.21 -5.93
C LEU A 55 -12.53 6.35 -6.06
N ILE A 56 -12.12 7.49 -6.64
CA ILE A 56 -13.02 8.63 -6.86
C ILE A 56 -14.16 8.26 -7.82
N ALA A 57 -13.86 7.47 -8.86
CA ALA A 57 -14.85 6.99 -9.81
C ALA A 57 -15.76 5.91 -9.21
N ALA A 58 -15.21 4.97 -8.43
CA ALA A 58 -15.95 3.88 -7.81
C ALA A 58 -16.89 4.35 -6.68
N TYR A 59 -16.50 5.40 -5.94
CA TYR A 59 -17.29 5.96 -4.84
C TYR A 59 -17.62 7.44 -5.10
N PRO A 60 -18.63 7.72 -5.95
CA PRO A 60 -18.96 9.10 -6.37
C PRO A 60 -19.44 9.99 -5.21
N ASP A 61 -20.03 9.39 -4.17
CA ASP A 61 -20.56 10.11 -3.00
C ASP A 61 -19.53 10.27 -1.87
N ALA A 62 -18.38 9.59 -1.96
CA ALA A 62 -17.35 9.67 -0.92
C ALA A 62 -16.70 11.05 -0.91
N LYS A 63 -16.56 11.63 0.29
CA LYS A 63 -15.79 12.85 0.50
C LYS A 63 -14.30 12.56 0.37
N VAL A 64 -13.56 13.48 -0.25
CA VAL A 64 -12.12 13.34 -0.50
C VAL A 64 -11.36 14.38 0.31
N ILE A 65 -10.43 13.91 1.14
CA ILE A 65 -9.55 14.79 1.93
C ILE A 65 -8.16 14.76 1.29
N LEU A 66 -7.72 15.90 0.79
CA LEU A 66 -6.44 16.08 0.14
C LEU A 66 -5.44 16.66 1.15
N ASN A 67 -4.74 15.77 1.85
CA ASN A 67 -3.79 16.12 2.90
C ASN A 67 -2.43 16.57 2.31
N GLN A 68 -2.15 17.87 2.34
CA GLN A 68 -0.92 18.48 1.84
C GLN A 68 0.02 18.97 2.95
N ARG A 69 1.28 19.18 2.56
CA ARG A 69 2.22 20.04 3.29
C ARG A 69 2.42 21.33 2.51
N ASP A 70 2.47 22.46 3.21
CA ASP A 70 2.71 23.76 2.60
C ASP A 70 4.08 23.84 1.92
N ASP A 71 5.10 23.26 2.57
CA ASP A 71 6.46 23.15 2.02
C ASP A 71 6.66 21.80 1.31
N ILE A 72 6.60 21.84 -0.02
CA ILE A 72 6.86 20.70 -0.91
C ILE A 72 8.32 20.23 -0.80
N ASP A 73 9.28 21.12 -0.53
CA ASP A 73 10.67 20.76 -0.33
C ASP A 73 10.86 19.98 0.97
N ALA A 74 10.18 20.39 2.05
CA ALA A 74 10.15 19.62 3.29
C ALA A 74 9.50 18.25 3.12
N TRP A 75 8.40 18.18 2.36
CA TRP A 75 7.81 16.90 1.96
C TRP A 75 8.79 16.03 1.19
N HIS A 76 9.49 16.59 0.19
CA HIS A 76 10.43 15.86 -0.65
C HIS A 76 11.64 15.35 0.13
N ARG A 77 12.25 16.18 0.99
CA ARG A 77 13.31 15.74 1.91
C ARG A 77 12.83 14.61 2.83
N SER A 78 11.60 14.70 3.33
CA SER A 78 11.00 13.66 4.17
C SER A 78 10.79 12.35 3.41
N LEU A 79 10.32 12.42 2.16
CA LEU A 79 10.15 11.27 1.29
C LEU A 79 11.50 10.56 1.06
N VAL A 80 12.52 11.31 0.65
CA VAL A 80 13.86 10.79 0.37
C VAL A 80 14.47 10.18 1.65
N ASN A 81 14.44 10.89 2.78
CA ASN A 81 15.06 10.41 4.02
C ASN A 81 14.38 9.16 4.59
N ALA A 82 13.04 9.08 4.56
CA ALA A 82 12.32 7.93 5.08
C ALA A 82 12.58 6.66 4.25
N ASN A 83 12.76 6.82 2.93
CA ASN A 83 12.86 5.70 2.00
C ASN A 83 14.30 5.33 1.61
N ALA A 84 15.25 6.25 1.80
CA ALA A 84 16.66 6.03 1.56
C ALA A 84 17.19 4.80 2.31
N ARG A 85 16.81 4.59 3.57
CA ARG A 85 17.31 3.44 4.34
C ARG A 85 16.75 2.10 3.88
N VAL A 86 15.48 2.07 3.50
CA VAL A 86 14.73 0.85 3.17
C VAL A 86 15.03 0.36 1.75
N PHE A 87 15.22 1.28 0.79
CA PHE A 87 15.39 0.93 -0.63
C PHE A 87 16.81 1.10 -1.20
N LEU A 88 17.73 1.85 -0.55
CA LEU A 88 19.08 2.08 -1.09
C LEU A 88 20.15 1.10 -0.60
N SER A 89 19.93 0.35 0.48
CA SER A 89 20.97 -0.54 0.97
C SER A 89 20.92 -1.88 0.23
N TRP A 90 21.88 -2.10 -0.67
CA TRP A 90 22.07 -3.37 -1.40
C TRP A 90 21.98 -4.62 -0.50
N PRO A 91 22.53 -4.63 0.73
CA PRO A 91 22.34 -5.76 1.65
C PRO A 91 20.89 -5.98 2.08
N VAL A 92 20.10 -4.92 2.30
CA VAL A 92 18.67 -5.03 2.64
C VAL A 92 17.89 -5.55 1.44
N PHE A 93 18.20 -5.07 0.24
CA PHE A 93 17.60 -5.58 -1.00
C PHE A 93 17.84 -7.09 -1.18
N LEU A 94 19.07 -7.57 -0.94
CA LEU A 94 19.40 -9.00 -1.02
C LEU A 94 18.70 -9.82 0.07
N VAL A 95 18.70 -9.34 1.32
CA VAL A 95 18.06 -10.03 2.44
C VAL A 95 16.54 -10.11 2.24
N PHE A 96 15.89 -9.00 1.84
CA PHE A 96 14.47 -9.01 1.50
C PHE A 96 14.19 -9.91 0.29
N GLY A 97 15.04 -9.85 -0.73
CA GLY A 97 14.99 -10.75 -1.87
C GLY A 97 14.99 -12.22 -1.43
N ALA A 98 15.94 -12.63 -0.60
CA ALA A 98 16.03 -14.00 -0.10
C ALA A 98 14.84 -14.38 0.80
N LEU A 99 14.46 -13.51 1.76
CA LEU A 99 13.33 -13.75 2.66
C LEU A 99 12.00 -13.84 1.91
N SER A 100 11.85 -13.17 0.78
CA SER A 100 10.64 -13.25 -0.05
C SER A 100 10.35 -14.66 -0.58
N TRP A 101 11.36 -15.52 -0.71
CA TRP A 101 11.15 -16.92 -1.12
C TRP A 101 10.66 -17.82 0.01
N LEU A 102 10.85 -17.39 1.26
CA LEU A 102 10.63 -18.22 2.45
C LEU A 102 9.53 -17.67 3.35
N SER A 103 9.18 -16.40 3.22
CA SER A 103 8.19 -15.74 4.06
C SER A 103 7.08 -15.15 3.17
N PRO A 104 5.85 -15.71 3.20
CA PRO A 104 4.74 -15.20 2.39
C PRO A 104 4.44 -13.72 2.64
N ASP A 105 4.56 -13.26 3.90
CA ASP A 105 4.39 -11.84 4.23
C ASP A 105 5.47 -10.97 3.57
N CYS A 106 6.72 -11.44 3.57
CA CYS A 106 7.83 -10.74 2.91
C CYS A 106 7.68 -10.77 1.38
N PHE A 107 7.20 -11.88 0.83
CA PHE A 107 6.89 -12.03 -0.58
C PHE A 107 5.92 -10.95 -1.05
N TRP A 108 4.76 -10.83 -0.41
CA TRP A 108 3.76 -9.85 -0.81
C TRP A 108 4.22 -8.42 -0.57
N ALA A 109 4.91 -8.16 0.55
CA ALA A 109 5.51 -6.86 0.79
C ALA A 109 6.50 -6.46 -0.32
N TRP A 110 7.35 -7.39 -0.73
CA TRP A 110 8.30 -7.19 -1.81
C TRP A 110 7.63 -6.95 -3.16
N GLN A 111 6.72 -7.82 -3.56
CA GLN A 111 6.05 -7.70 -4.86
C GLN A 111 5.24 -6.40 -4.92
N VAL A 112 4.36 -6.18 -3.94
CA VAL A 112 3.44 -5.03 -3.96
C VAL A 112 4.20 -3.71 -3.82
N TYR A 113 4.97 -3.52 -2.74
CA TYR A 113 5.57 -2.21 -2.47
C TYR A 113 6.80 -1.95 -3.36
N VAL A 114 7.70 -2.92 -3.47
CA VAL A 114 9.03 -2.71 -4.08
C VAL A 114 8.99 -2.90 -5.59
N ARG A 115 8.27 -3.90 -6.11
CA ARG A 115 8.29 -4.17 -7.55
C ARG A 115 7.22 -3.45 -8.35
N PHE A 116 6.03 -3.26 -7.78
CA PHE A 116 4.91 -2.67 -8.52
C PHE A 116 4.60 -1.23 -8.10
N MET A 117 4.33 -1.02 -6.82
CA MET A 117 3.70 0.21 -6.34
C MET A 117 4.62 1.42 -6.38
N TRP A 118 5.77 1.39 -5.69
CA TRP A 118 6.67 2.54 -5.64
C TRP A 118 7.35 2.86 -6.96
N PRO A 119 7.86 1.88 -7.74
CA PRO A 119 8.39 2.17 -9.07
C PRO A 119 7.33 2.77 -10.00
N GLY A 120 6.10 2.25 -9.95
CA GLY A 120 4.98 2.76 -10.73
C GLY A 120 4.61 4.18 -10.36
N LEU A 121 4.41 4.46 -9.06
CA LEU A 121 4.02 5.77 -8.56
C LEU A 121 5.07 6.85 -8.86
N PHE A 122 6.34 6.57 -8.57
CA PHE A 122 7.42 7.53 -8.76
C PHE A 122 8.08 7.48 -10.14
N ARG A 123 7.54 6.70 -11.08
CA ARG A 123 8.07 6.53 -12.45
C ARG A 123 9.56 6.18 -12.46
N ALA A 124 9.96 5.25 -11.59
CA ALA A 124 11.32 4.77 -11.45
C ALA A 124 11.63 3.68 -12.50
N LEU A 125 11.62 4.08 -13.78
CA LEU A 125 11.78 3.16 -14.92
C LEU A 125 13.21 2.59 -15.06
N ASP A 126 14.17 3.16 -14.34
CA ASP A 126 15.56 2.69 -14.23
C ASP A 126 15.71 1.52 -13.23
N GLY A 127 14.62 1.08 -12.61
CA GLY A 127 14.64 0.04 -11.59
C GLY A 127 15.15 0.51 -10.22
N ASN A 128 15.45 1.81 -10.07
CA ASN A 128 15.91 2.39 -8.82
C ASN A 128 14.86 3.35 -8.23
N ILE A 129 14.06 2.83 -7.31
CA ILE A 129 12.96 3.55 -6.65
C ILE A 129 13.46 4.85 -6.00
N ALA A 130 14.64 4.82 -5.37
CA ALA A 130 15.16 5.97 -4.65
C ALA A 130 15.52 7.11 -5.62
N THR A 131 16.20 6.77 -6.73
CA THR A 131 16.44 7.73 -7.82
C THR A 131 15.13 8.27 -8.39
N GLY A 132 14.12 7.41 -8.55
CA GLY A 132 12.76 7.82 -8.93
C GLY A 132 12.15 8.83 -7.95
N MET A 133 12.17 8.56 -6.65
CA MET A 133 11.64 9.45 -5.62
C MET A 133 12.38 10.80 -5.58
N GLU A 134 13.71 10.78 -5.68
CA GLU A 134 14.55 11.98 -5.69
C GLU A 134 14.29 12.84 -6.93
N ARG A 135 14.35 12.23 -8.12
CA ARG A 135 14.18 12.93 -9.40
C ARG A 135 12.75 13.38 -9.64
N ASN A 136 11.78 12.51 -9.31
CA ASN A 136 10.40 12.67 -9.77
C ASN A 136 9.42 13.12 -8.70
N GLY A 137 9.76 12.98 -7.41
CA GLY A 137 8.81 13.17 -6.30
C GLY A 137 8.01 14.47 -6.37
N LYS A 138 8.67 15.61 -6.61
CA LYS A 138 8.00 16.93 -6.63
C LYS A 138 7.00 17.11 -7.77
N TRP A 139 7.28 16.58 -8.95
CA TRP A 139 6.35 16.71 -10.07
C TRP A 139 5.23 15.68 -9.97
N VAL A 140 5.52 14.46 -9.49
CA VAL A 140 4.50 13.43 -9.18
C VAL A 140 3.53 13.94 -8.12
N TYR A 141 4.03 14.63 -7.09
CA TYR A 141 3.21 15.31 -6.09
C TYR A 141 2.24 16.30 -6.77
N ARG A 142 2.76 17.25 -7.56
CA ARG A 142 1.92 18.25 -8.24
C ARG A 142 0.89 17.62 -9.18
N GLU A 143 1.31 16.61 -9.95
CA GLU A 143 0.44 15.86 -10.86
C GLU A 143 -0.72 15.20 -10.10
N HIS A 144 -0.43 14.48 -9.01
CA HIS A 144 -1.44 13.80 -8.21
C HIS A 144 -2.48 14.77 -7.65
N TYR A 145 -2.06 15.90 -7.09
CA TYR A 145 -2.99 16.88 -6.51
C TYR A 145 -3.84 17.55 -7.58
N ASN A 146 -3.26 17.88 -8.73
CA ASN A 146 -4.00 18.47 -9.84
C ASN A 146 -5.02 17.48 -10.43
N MET A 147 -4.66 16.21 -10.55
CA MET A 147 -5.58 15.15 -10.94
C MET A 147 -6.77 15.07 -9.98
N VAL A 148 -6.54 14.99 -8.67
CA VAL A 148 -7.63 14.94 -7.68
C VAL A 148 -8.49 16.21 -7.71
N ARG A 149 -7.87 17.39 -7.87
CA ARG A 149 -8.61 18.66 -8.02
C ARG A 149 -9.50 18.70 -9.25
N GLY A 150 -9.09 18.06 -10.35
CA GLY A 150 -9.86 17.96 -11.59
C GLY A 150 -10.98 16.92 -11.52
N LEU A 151 -10.78 15.82 -10.77
CA LEU A 151 -11.76 14.74 -10.67
C LEU A 151 -12.84 14.98 -9.60
N VAL A 152 -12.56 15.79 -8.59
CA VAL A 152 -13.47 16.02 -7.46
C VAL A 152 -13.93 17.48 -7.46
N PRO A 153 -15.23 17.77 -7.32
CA PRO A 153 -15.70 19.15 -7.16
C PRO A 153 -15.35 19.71 -5.76
N LYS A 154 -15.32 21.04 -5.59
CA LYS A 154 -14.87 21.68 -4.33
C LYS A 154 -15.76 21.30 -3.14
N GLU A 155 -17.03 21.03 -3.37
CA GLU A 155 -18.03 20.70 -2.35
C GLU A 155 -17.78 19.31 -1.75
N ARG A 156 -17.10 18.42 -2.49
CA ARG A 156 -16.75 17.05 -2.08
C ARG A 156 -15.27 16.89 -1.75
N ARG A 157 -14.48 17.97 -1.81
CA ARG A 157 -13.04 17.96 -1.50
C ARG A 157 -12.70 18.92 -0.38
N LEU A 158 -11.94 18.44 0.60
CA LEU A 158 -11.26 19.29 1.58
C LEU A 158 -9.76 19.32 1.27
N GLU A 159 -9.19 20.50 1.06
CA GLU A 159 -7.74 20.70 1.12
C GLU A 159 -7.38 20.98 2.59
N TRP A 160 -6.46 20.19 3.13
CA TRP A 160 -6.19 20.16 4.58
C TRP A 160 -4.71 19.87 4.83
N THR A 161 -4.18 20.40 5.92
CA THR A 161 -2.84 20.11 6.44
C THR A 161 -2.95 19.55 7.86
N VAL A 162 -1.96 18.78 8.29
CA VAL A 162 -1.91 18.26 9.69
C VAL A 162 -1.98 19.36 10.74
N GLN A 163 -1.55 20.58 10.41
CA GLN A 163 -1.56 21.74 11.28
C GLN A 163 -2.98 22.28 11.51
N ASP A 164 -3.89 22.03 10.58
CA ASP A 164 -5.28 22.48 10.66
C ASP A 164 -6.09 21.72 11.74
N GLY A 165 -5.65 20.51 12.10
CA GLY A 165 -6.24 19.72 13.20
C GLY A 165 -7.70 19.29 12.95
N TRP A 166 -8.45 19.15 14.05
CA TRP A 166 -9.80 18.57 14.04
C TRP A 166 -10.86 19.45 13.39
N GLU A 167 -10.83 20.76 13.63
CA GLU A 167 -11.97 21.64 13.33
C GLU A 167 -12.42 21.61 11.85
N PRO A 168 -11.56 21.90 10.86
CA PRO A 168 -11.98 21.87 9.45
C PRO A 168 -12.32 20.46 8.97
N LEU A 169 -11.65 19.44 9.50
CA LEU A 169 -11.90 18.04 9.17
C LEU A 169 -13.29 17.59 9.64
N CYS A 170 -13.60 17.80 10.92
CA CYS A 170 -14.89 17.45 11.52
C CYS A 170 -16.03 18.23 10.89
N LYS A 171 -15.84 19.54 10.65
CA LYS A 171 -16.81 20.39 9.94
C LYS A 171 -17.11 19.85 8.53
N PHE A 172 -16.07 19.52 7.76
CA PHE A 172 -16.24 18.96 6.43
C PHE A 172 -16.95 17.61 6.45
N LEU A 173 -16.69 16.77 7.45
CA LEU A 173 -17.32 15.46 7.60
C LEU A 173 -18.74 15.54 8.20
N GLY A 174 -19.13 16.66 8.80
CA GLY A 174 -20.40 16.81 9.52
C GLY A 174 -20.40 16.01 10.82
N LYS A 175 -19.28 16.06 11.56
CA LYS A 175 -19.06 15.34 12.83
C LYS A 175 -18.64 16.32 13.92
N ASP A 176 -18.87 15.92 15.17
CA ASP A 176 -18.41 16.68 16.34
C ASP A 176 -16.88 16.60 16.48
N ILE A 177 -16.30 17.63 17.09
CA ILE A 177 -14.87 17.67 17.41
C ILE A 177 -14.64 16.77 18.64
N PRO A 178 -13.76 15.77 18.58
CA PRO A 178 -13.43 14.93 19.73
C PRO A 178 -12.77 15.73 20.86
N ASP A 179 -13.01 15.33 22.11
CA ASP A 179 -12.33 15.88 23.30
C ASP A 179 -10.94 15.22 23.51
N GLU A 180 -10.14 15.21 22.45
CA GLU A 180 -8.77 14.72 22.46
C GLU A 180 -7.88 15.54 21.52
N SER A 181 -6.59 15.64 21.85
CA SER A 181 -5.61 16.32 21.00
C SER A 181 -5.47 15.61 19.66
N PHE A 182 -5.32 16.38 18.57
CA PHE A 182 -5.09 15.79 17.24
C PHE A 182 -3.83 14.88 17.23
N PRO A 183 -3.93 13.63 16.72
CA PRO A 183 -2.86 12.64 16.87
C PRO A 183 -1.58 13.00 16.11
N ARG A 184 -0.41 12.75 16.73
CA ARG A 184 0.92 12.94 16.13
C ARG A 184 1.81 11.69 16.32
N THR A 185 1.54 10.65 15.55
CA THR A 185 2.12 9.31 15.75
C THR A 185 3.23 8.94 14.74
N ASN A 186 3.31 9.64 13.61
CA ASN A 186 4.24 9.32 12.52
C ASN A 186 5.45 10.27 12.45
N THR A 187 6.17 10.42 13.57
CA THR A 187 7.44 11.15 13.60
C THR A 187 8.60 10.23 13.23
N GLY A 188 9.73 10.78 12.74
CA GLY A 188 10.87 9.98 12.29
C GLY A 188 11.43 9.00 13.34
N ALA A 189 11.27 9.28 14.64
CA ALA A 189 11.67 8.40 15.73
C ALA A 189 10.78 7.14 15.86
N GLY A 190 9.50 7.22 15.46
CA GLY A 190 8.55 6.10 15.51
C GLY A 190 8.85 4.99 14.48
N TRP A 191 9.54 5.33 13.38
CA TRP A 191 9.83 4.39 12.28
C TRP A 191 10.80 3.27 12.67
N ALA A 192 11.88 3.58 13.41
CA ALA A 192 12.91 2.60 13.77
C ALA A 192 12.37 1.39 14.56
N GLY A 193 11.36 1.63 15.42
CA GLY A 193 10.70 0.57 16.19
C GLY A 193 9.76 -0.32 15.35
N GLN A 194 9.18 0.22 14.27
CA GLN A 194 8.30 -0.52 13.37
C GLN A 194 9.08 -1.42 12.42
N GLU A 195 10.20 -0.94 11.88
CA GLU A 195 11.09 -1.72 11.00
C GLU A 195 11.56 -3.03 11.66
N SER A 196 11.99 -2.95 12.92
CA SER A 196 12.45 -4.12 13.69
C SER A 196 11.36 -5.16 13.90
N LYS A 197 10.11 -4.73 14.15
CA LYS A 197 8.97 -5.64 14.29
C LYS A 197 8.63 -6.33 12.98
N LEU A 198 8.64 -5.57 11.89
CA LEU A 198 8.34 -6.08 10.54
C LEU A 198 9.39 -7.10 10.11
N MET A 199 10.68 -6.78 10.30
CA MET A 199 11.79 -7.69 10.01
C MET A 199 11.68 -8.98 10.83
N ARG A 200 11.38 -8.88 12.13
CA ARG A 200 11.16 -10.06 12.99
C ARG A 200 10.02 -10.93 12.47
N ARG A 201 8.91 -10.35 12.01
CA ARG A 201 7.79 -11.09 11.42
C ARG A 201 8.22 -11.83 10.16
N TYR A 202 8.98 -11.19 9.27
CA TYR A 202 9.50 -11.84 8.07
C TYR A 202 10.44 -12.99 8.39
N LEU A 203 11.37 -12.79 9.33
CA LEU A 203 12.30 -13.83 9.79
C LEU A 203 11.57 -15.03 10.40
N MET A 204 10.60 -14.81 11.29
CA MET A 204 9.82 -15.91 11.87
C MET A 204 9.00 -16.66 10.82
N GLY A 205 8.45 -15.95 9.82
CA GLY A 205 7.79 -16.57 8.67
C GLY A 205 8.73 -17.47 7.89
N ALA A 206 9.95 -17.00 7.60
CA ALA A 206 10.97 -17.79 6.90
C ALA A 206 11.39 -19.03 7.71
N VAL A 207 11.63 -18.89 9.00
CA VAL A 207 11.95 -20.02 9.90
C VAL A 207 10.82 -21.06 9.88
N ARG A 208 9.57 -20.62 9.97
CA ARG A 208 8.41 -21.52 9.93
C ARG A 208 8.36 -22.31 8.61
N THR A 209 8.58 -21.66 7.48
CA THR A 209 8.60 -22.33 6.17
C THR A 209 9.77 -23.30 6.06
N ILE A 210 10.98 -22.93 6.52
CA ILE A 210 12.14 -23.83 6.53
C ILE A 210 11.84 -25.08 7.37
N VAL A 211 11.28 -24.92 8.57
CA VAL A 211 10.90 -26.05 9.43
C VAL A 211 9.87 -26.95 8.74
N MET A 212 8.86 -26.38 8.09
CA MET A 212 7.89 -27.16 7.32
C MET A 212 8.55 -27.93 6.16
N LEU A 213 9.42 -27.29 5.38
CA LEU A 213 10.11 -27.94 4.26
C LEU A 213 11.03 -29.05 4.73
N THR A 214 11.78 -28.85 5.82
CA THR A 214 12.69 -29.89 6.35
C THR A 214 11.92 -31.06 6.96
N THR A 215 10.82 -30.81 7.68
CA THR A 215 9.97 -31.88 8.24
C THR A 215 9.31 -32.75 7.17
N VAL A 216 9.13 -32.25 5.94
CA VAL A 216 8.62 -33.04 4.80
C VAL A 216 9.75 -33.70 4.01
N ALA A 217 10.80 -32.93 3.69
CA ALA A 217 11.89 -33.39 2.82
C ALA A 217 12.75 -34.48 3.47
N VAL A 218 13.03 -34.38 4.78
CA VAL A 218 13.87 -35.35 5.48
C VAL A 218 13.20 -36.74 5.51
N PRO A 219 11.93 -36.91 5.95
CA PRO A 219 11.25 -38.20 5.87
C PRO A 219 11.11 -38.71 4.45
N ALA A 220 10.75 -37.86 3.48
CA ALA A 220 10.63 -38.27 2.07
C ALA A 220 11.95 -38.80 1.51
N GLY A 221 13.07 -38.11 1.81
CA GLY A 221 14.41 -38.55 1.42
C GLY A 221 14.81 -39.87 2.08
N LEU A 222 14.48 -40.07 3.36
CA LEU A 222 14.73 -41.34 4.07
C LEU A 222 13.91 -42.50 3.49
N ILE A 223 12.65 -42.26 3.13
CA ILE A 223 11.78 -43.25 2.49
C ILE A 223 12.33 -43.62 1.11
N TRP A 224 12.66 -42.62 0.30
CA TRP A 224 13.27 -42.84 -1.02
C TRP A 224 14.57 -43.65 -0.90
N TYR A 225 15.49 -43.24 -0.02
CA TYR A 225 16.74 -43.96 0.19
C TYR A 225 16.53 -45.43 0.58
N LYS A 226 15.53 -45.72 1.43
CA LYS A 226 15.17 -47.09 1.81
C LYS A 226 14.53 -47.90 0.68
N THR A 227 13.88 -47.25 -0.28
CA THR A 227 13.14 -47.93 -1.36
C THR A 227 14.03 -48.24 -2.57
N MET A 228 15.13 -47.49 -2.75
CA MET A 228 16.10 -47.71 -3.84
C MET A 228 17.32 -48.55 -3.43
N ARG A 229 17.34 -49.08 -2.22
CA ARG A 229 18.41 -49.93 -1.70
C ARG A 229 17.89 -51.33 -1.46
#